data_AF-A0A1G1WHH1-F1
#
_entry.id   AF-A0A1G1WHH1-F1
#
_cell.length_a   1.000
_cell.length_b   1.000
_cell.length_c   1.000
_cell.angle_alpha   90.00
_cell.angle_beta   90.00
_cell.angle_gamma   90.00
#
_symmetry.space_group_name_H-M   'P 1'
#
loop_
_entity.id
_entity.type
_entity.pdbx_description
1 polymer ?
#
loop_
_entity_poly.entity_id
_entity_poly.type
_entity_poly.pdbx_seq_one_letter_code
_entity_poly.pdbx_strand_id
1 'polypeptide(L)'
;MSVDVIEQAYYQIHDQLPSLPEPFCYWKKKSSDGRSIPKTLSGDYRPIFNFVYALDLRNNLAELRMCIDYHRSLYSLHKPGLTFGWQHRLVICQMVAGIFEGILLDLFEFLTVRKEENKVLEVLGKQKIENKGFGFGALIDVFSKAGVFDENWQKYLLNLNYLRNTVHPRGLNSEDASFQKNPIVTDSIENLCIRLDKFIELTKEQYK
;
A
#
# COMPACT_ATOMS: atom_id res chain seq x y z
N MET A 1 -22.68 -15.18 -12.35
CA MET A 1 -21.35 -15.54 -12.88
C MET A 1 -20.81 -16.60 -11.95
N SER A 2 -20.63 -17.85 -12.40
CA SER A 2 -20.18 -18.93 -11.51
C SER A 2 -18.72 -18.70 -11.09
N VAL A 3 -18.37 -19.17 -9.89
CA VAL A 3 -17.01 -19.08 -9.32
C VAL A 3 -15.97 -19.63 -10.30
N ASP A 4 -16.31 -20.70 -11.02
CA ASP A 4 -15.46 -21.35 -12.03
C ASP A 4 -15.03 -20.43 -13.19
N VAL A 5 -15.88 -19.47 -13.60
CA VAL A 5 -15.57 -18.56 -14.71
C VAL A 5 -14.55 -17.51 -14.29
N ILE A 6 -14.61 -17.06 -13.03
CA ILE A 6 -13.65 -16.09 -12.48
C ILE A 6 -12.30 -16.77 -12.26
N GLU A 7 -12.30 -18.00 -11.73
CA GLU A 7 -11.07 -18.78 -11.55
C GLU A 7 -10.40 -19.09 -12.89
N GLN A 8 -11.14 -19.55 -13.91
CA GLN A 8 -10.58 -19.78 -15.24
C GLN A 8 -10.02 -18.50 -15.88
N ALA A 9 -10.72 -17.37 -15.75
CA ALA A 9 -10.21 -16.09 -16.23
C ALA A 9 -8.94 -15.65 -15.48
N TYR A 10 -8.88 -15.87 -14.16
CA TYR A 10 -7.69 -15.62 -13.36
C TYR A 10 -6.51 -16.48 -13.83
N TYR A 11 -6.69 -17.81 -13.97
CA TYR A 11 -5.64 -18.72 -14.42
C TYR A 11 -5.16 -18.39 -15.83
N GLN A 12 -6.06 -18.08 -16.77
CA GLN A 12 -5.68 -17.69 -18.13
C GLN A 12 -4.79 -16.44 -18.16
N ILE A 13 -5.07 -15.46 -17.32
CA ILE A 13 -4.25 -14.24 -17.24
C ILE A 13 -2.95 -14.51 -16.47
N HIS A 14 -3.02 -15.29 -15.38
CA HIS A 14 -1.88 -15.64 -14.55
C HIS A 14 -0.82 -16.46 -15.31
N ASP A 15 -1.25 -17.45 -16.09
CA ASP A 15 -0.38 -18.27 -16.93
C ASP A 15 0.26 -17.47 -18.08
N GLN A 16 -0.35 -16.35 -18.46
CA GLN A 16 0.20 -15.44 -19.46
C GLN A 16 1.17 -14.41 -18.87
N LEU A 17 1.23 -14.24 -17.55
CA LEU A 17 2.15 -13.29 -16.91
C LEU A 17 3.62 -13.51 -17.31
N PRO A 18 4.16 -14.74 -17.35
CA PRO A 18 5.51 -14.99 -17.81
C PRO A 18 5.76 -14.57 -19.26
N SER A 19 4.72 -14.45 -20.07
CA SER A 19 4.80 -14.13 -21.50
C SER A 19 4.63 -12.63 -21.80
N LEU A 20 4.31 -11.79 -20.80
CA LEU A 20 4.17 -10.36 -21.03
C LEU A 20 5.51 -9.74 -21.49
N PRO A 21 5.48 -8.81 -22.46
CA PRO A 21 6.70 -8.14 -22.90
C PRO A 21 7.30 -7.31 -21.76
N GLU A 22 8.65 -7.28 -21.70
CA GLU A 22 9.38 -6.62 -20.61
C GLU A 22 8.96 -5.19 -20.29
N PRO A 23 8.66 -4.31 -21.28
CA PRO A 23 8.25 -2.93 -21.03
C PRO A 23 6.94 -2.79 -20.24
N PHE A 24 6.11 -3.84 -20.20
CA PHE A 24 4.81 -3.84 -19.53
C PHE A 24 4.82 -4.58 -18.19
N CYS A 25 5.94 -5.22 -17.86
CA CYS A 25 6.12 -5.95 -16.60
C CYS A 25 6.64 -4.99 -15.53
N TYR A 26 5.79 -4.57 -14.60
CA TYR A 26 6.22 -3.69 -13.50
C TYR A 26 6.81 -4.44 -12.30
N TRP A 27 6.88 -5.77 -12.37
CA TRP A 27 7.57 -6.57 -11.36
C TRP A 27 9.09 -6.54 -11.54
N LYS A 28 9.81 -6.56 -10.42
CA LYS A 28 11.27 -6.63 -10.44
C LYS A 28 11.71 -8.01 -10.93
N LYS A 29 12.53 -8.04 -11.98
CA LYS A 29 13.14 -9.29 -12.51
C LYS A 29 14.39 -9.72 -11.75
N LYS A 30 14.93 -8.81 -10.93
CA LYS A 30 16.09 -9.04 -10.07
C LYS A 30 15.74 -8.57 -8.66
N SER A 31 16.07 -9.39 -7.67
CA SER A 31 16.03 -8.99 -6.26
C SER A 31 17.08 -7.91 -5.98
N SER A 32 16.98 -7.27 -4.81
CA SER A 32 17.96 -6.28 -4.35
C SER A 32 19.38 -6.84 -4.20
N ASP A 33 19.53 -8.16 -4.08
CA ASP A 33 20.82 -8.87 -4.05
C ASP A 33 21.25 -9.43 -5.42
N GLY A 34 20.57 -9.05 -6.51
CA GLY A 34 20.98 -9.36 -7.88
C GLY A 34 20.55 -10.73 -8.42
N ARG A 35 19.87 -11.56 -7.63
CA ARG A 35 19.36 -12.87 -8.07
C ARG A 35 18.18 -12.71 -9.05
N SER A 36 18.13 -13.60 -10.04
CA SER A 36 17.00 -13.68 -10.97
C SER A 36 15.76 -14.24 -10.28
N ILE A 37 14.64 -13.56 -10.46
CA ILE A 37 13.36 -13.92 -9.83
C ILE A 37 12.54 -14.78 -10.80
N PRO A 38 12.01 -15.96 -10.38
CA PRO A 38 11.13 -16.77 -11.23
C PRO A 38 9.88 -16.00 -11.66
N LYS A 39 9.50 -16.14 -12.93
CA LYS A 39 8.36 -15.44 -13.55
C LYS A 39 6.98 -15.83 -12.98
N THR A 40 6.87 -17.01 -12.37
CA THR A 40 5.57 -17.64 -12.09
C THR A 40 4.90 -17.20 -10.81
N LEU A 41 5.62 -16.70 -9.80
CA LEU A 41 5.06 -16.11 -8.58
C LEU A 41 6.16 -15.37 -7.82
N SER A 42 5.94 -14.10 -7.53
CA SER A 42 6.33 -13.44 -6.26
C SER A 42 7.77 -13.48 -5.72
N GLY A 43 8.81 -14.01 -6.37
CA GLY A 43 10.08 -14.34 -5.72
C GLY A 43 11.15 -13.23 -5.68
N ASP A 44 10.98 -12.06 -5.11
CA ASP A 44 10.51 -11.87 -3.77
C ASP A 44 10.20 -10.39 -3.60
N TYR A 45 8.96 -10.02 -3.33
CA TYR A 45 8.65 -8.64 -2.91
C TYR A 45 9.03 -8.41 -1.44
N ARG A 46 9.29 -9.48 -0.66
CA ARG A 46 9.72 -9.41 0.75
C ARG A 46 11.01 -8.61 0.99
N PRO A 47 12.05 -8.60 0.10
CA PRO A 47 13.21 -7.73 0.21
C PRO A 47 12.89 -6.24 0.19
N ILE A 48 11.76 -5.83 -0.42
CA ILE A 48 11.30 -4.43 -0.35
C ILE A 48 10.93 -4.09 1.10
N PHE A 49 10.35 -5.04 1.81
CA PHE A 49 9.88 -4.91 3.20
C PHE A 49 10.81 -5.60 4.20
N ASN A 50 12.10 -5.79 3.87
CA ASN A 50 13.02 -6.54 4.73
C ASN A 50 13.25 -5.90 6.11
N PHE A 51 12.98 -4.60 6.24
CA PHE A 51 13.05 -3.84 7.47
C PHE A 51 11.84 -4.07 8.41
N VAL A 52 10.72 -4.59 7.89
CA VAL A 52 9.52 -4.91 8.68
C VAL A 52 9.80 -6.14 9.54
N TYR A 53 9.70 -6.04 10.86
CA TYR A 53 10.10 -7.11 11.77
C TYR A 53 9.11 -8.28 11.80
N ALA A 54 7.81 -8.00 11.77
CA ALA A 54 6.78 -9.05 11.77
C ALA A 54 6.78 -9.83 10.44
N LEU A 55 7.12 -11.12 10.47
CA LEU A 55 7.29 -11.94 9.26
C LEU A 55 5.99 -12.09 8.47
N ASP A 56 4.87 -12.36 9.13
CA ASP A 56 3.57 -12.52 8.48
C ASP A 56 3.12 -11.21 7.81
N LEU A 57 3.31 -10.09 8.50
CA LEU A 57 3.02 -8.77 7.95
C LEU A 57 3.89 -8.47 6.73
N ARG A 58 5.20 -8.77 6.81
CA ARG A 58 6.13 -8.63 5.68
C ARG A 58 5.65 -9.41 4.45
N ASN A 59 5.17 -10.64 4.64
CA ASN A 59 4.64 -11.45 3.55
C ASN A 59 3.36 -10.84 2.97
N ASN A 60 2.42 -10.42 3.82
CA ASN A 60 1.17 -9.79 3.39
C ASN A 60 1.42 -8.48 2.61
N LEU A 61 2.37 -7.65 3.06
CA LEU A 61 2.77 -6.41 2.37
C LEU A 61 3.39 -6.71 1.00
N ALA A 62 4.21 -7.75 0.91
CA ALA A 62 4.80 -8.21 -0.34
C ALA A 62 3.74 -8.66 -1.35
N GLU A 63 2.72 -9.40 -0.89
CA GLU A 63 1.59 -9.83 -1.72
C GLU A 63 0.74 -8.66 -2.19
N LEU A 64 0.37 -7.74 -1.28
CA LEU A 64 -0.40 -6.54 -1.64
C LEU A 64 0.33 -5.69 -2.68
N ARG A 65 1.65 -5.53 -2.53
CA ARG A 65 2.46 -4.79 -3.51
C ARG A 65 2.49 -5.51 -4.86
N MET A 66 2.67 -6.83 -4.86
CA MET A 66 2.63 -7.63 -6.09
C MET A 66 1.28 -7.46 -6.81
N CYS A 67 0.17 -7.47 -6.08
CA CYS A 67 -1.16 -7.25 -6.65
C CYS A 67 -1.28 -5.86 -7.30
N ILE A 68 -0.71 -4.79 -6.72
CA ILE A 68 -0.73 -3.44 -7.33
C ILE A 68 0.07 -3.42 -8.65
N ASP A 69 1.28 -3.99 -8.67
CA ASP A 69 2.12 -4.03 -9.87
C ASP A 69 1.52 -4.93 -10.96
N TYR A 70 0.82 -6.00 -10.57
CA TYR A 70 0.02 -6.82 -11.48
C TYR A 70 -1.09 -6.00 -12.13
N HIS A 71 -1.87 -5.24 -11.36
CA HIS A 71 -2.87 -4.33 -11.91
C HIS A 71 -2.23 -3.32 -12.86
N ARG A 72 -1.10 -2.72 -12.49
CA ARG A 72 -0.38 -1.79 -13.38
C ARG A 72 0.02 -2.44 -14.71
N SER A 73 0.50 -3.69 -14.66
CA SER A 73 0.99 -4.43 -15.84
C SER A 73 -0.13 -4.75 -16.84
N LEU A 74 -1.29 -5.19 -16.34
CA LEU A 74 -2.44 -5.49 -17.20
C LEU A 74 -2.92 -4.28 -18.00
N TYR A 75 -2.92 -3.09 -17.39
CA TYR A 75 -3.44 -1.88 -18.02
C TYR A 75 -2.51 -1.34 -19.10
N SER A 76 -1.21 -1.37 -18.80
CA SER A 76 -0.20 -0.94 -19.76
C SER A 76 -0.23 -1.80 -21.03
N LEU A 77 -0.48 -3.11 -20.89
CA LEU A 77 -0.47 -4.04 -22.02
C LEU A 77 -1.81 -4.16 -22.75
N HIS A 78 -2.90 -4.48 -22.05
CA HIS A 78 -4.12 -4.93 -22.72
C HIS A 78 -5.07 -3.80 -23.09
N LYS A 79 -5.05 -2.68 -22.34
CA LYS A 79 -6.02 -1.60 -22.53
C LYS A 79 -5.45 -0.22 -22.16
N PRO A 80 -4.49 0.33 -22.92
CA PRO A 80 -3.81 1.60 -22.63
C PRO A 80 -4.72 2.84 -22.60
N GLY A 81 -6.01 2.71 -22.96
CA GLY A 81 -7.01 3.79 -22.88
C GLY A 81 -8.18 3.51 -21.94
N LEU A 82 -8.22 2.37 -21.24
CA LEU A 82 -9.35 2.08 -20.34
C LEU A 82 -9.15 2.75 -18.99
N THR A 83 -10.04 3.68 -18.66
CA THR A 83 -10.11 4.24 -17.32
C THR A 83 -10.87 3.27 -16.41
N PHE A 84 -10.31 3.00 -15.23
CA PHE A 84 -11.04 2.28 -14.19
C PHE A 84 -12.31 3.04 -13.82
N GLY A 85 -13.41 2.31 -13.71
CA GLY A 85 -14.56 2.77 -12.93
C GLY A 85 -14.10 3.13 -11.51
N TRP A 86 -14.78 4.09 -10.91
CA TRP A 86 -14.41 4.66 -9.61
C TRP A 86 -14.20 3.57 -8.53
N GLN A 87 -14.96 2.48 -8.58
CA GLN A 87 -14.87 1.35 -7.64
C GLN A 87 -13.48 0.69 -7.65
N HIS A 88 -12.92 0.45 -8.83
CA HIS A 88 -11.63 -0.21 -8.94
C HIS A 88 -10.49 0.71 -8.51
N ARG A 89 -10.59 2.01 -8.81
CA ARG A 89 -9.63 3.00 -8.29
C ARG A 89 -9.65 3.05 -6.77
N LEU A 90 -10.84 2.99 -6.19
CA LEU A 90 -11.02 2.96 -4.74
C LEU A 90 -10.37 1.71 -4.13
N VAL A 91 -10.57 0.53 -4.72
CA VAL A 91 -9.91 -0.72 -4.26
C VAL A 91 -8.39 -0.59 -4.31
N ILE A 92 -7.82 -0.03 -5.38
CA ILE A 92 -6.37 0.18 -5.47
C ILE A 92 -5.89 1.15 -4.39
N CYS A 93 -6.61 2.25 -4.16
CA CYS A 93 -6.29 3.19 -3.07
C CYS A 93 -6.38 2.51 -1.70
N GLN A 94 -7.36 1.63 -1.48
CA GLN A 94 -7.51 0.86 -0.24
C GLN A 94 -6.36 -0.13 -0.05
N MET A 95 -5.90 -0.80 -1.12
CA MET A 95 -4.72 -1.66 -1.07
C MET A 95 -3.45 -0.86 -0.73
N VAL A 96 -3.26 0.30 -1.37
CA VAL A 96 -2.15 1.21 -1.05
C VAL A 96 -2.23 1.64 0.40
N ALA A 97 -3.41 2.07 0.88
CA ALA A 97 -3.62 2.43 2.28
C ALA A 97 -3.31 1.30 3.26
N GLY A 98 -3.68 0.06 2.92
CA GLY A 98 -3.36 -1.13 3.72
C GLY A 98 -1.85 -1.36 3.83
N ILE A 99 -1.09 -1.12 2.75
CA ILE A 99 0.37 -1.19 2.79
C ILE A 99 0.95 -0.12 3.72
N PHE A 100 0.49 1.13 3.58
CA PHE A 100 0.92 2.23 4.46
C PHE A 100 0.60 1.94 5.92
N GLU A 101 -0.61 1.49 6.22
CA GLU A 101 -1.03 1.13 7.58
C GLU A 101 -0.17 0.02 8.17
N GLY A 102 0.08 -1.06 7.43
CA GLY A 102 0.91 -2.15 7.90
C GLY A 102 2.34 -1.68 8.24
N ILE A 103 2.95 -0.87 7.37
CA ILE A 103 4.28 -0.30 7.62
C ILE A 103 4.28 0.58 8.89
N LEU A 104 3.27 1.44 9.06
CA LEU A 104 3.16 2.32 10.23
C LEU A 104 2.93 1.53 11.52
N LEU A 105 2.18 0.42 11.45
CA LEU A 105 1.93 -0.45 12.59
C LEU A 105 3.23 -1.10 13.09
N ASP A 106 4.03 -1.68 12.18
CA ASP A 106 5.32 -2.27 12.53
C ASP A 106 6.30 -1.21 13.03
N LEU A 107 6.30 0.00 12.43
CA LEU A 107 7.16 1.10 12.84
C LEU A 107 6.81 1.57 14.26
N PHE A 108 5.51 1.67 14.55
CA PHE A 108 5.04 2.02 15.88
C PHE A 108 5.51 0.99 16.91
N GLU A 109 5.35 -0.31 16.64
CA GLU A 109 5.84 -1.37 17.53
C GLU A 109 7.36 -1.29 17.70
N PHE A 110 8.12 -1.08 16.61
CA PHE A 110 9.57 -0.97 16.65
C PHE A 110 10.03 0.19 17.54
N LEU A 111 9.49 1.40 17.33
CA LEU A 111 9.92 2.59 18.07
C LEU A 111 9.48 2.59 19.53
N THR A 112 8.34 1.97 19.85
CA THR A 112 7.78 2.00 21.22
C THR A 112 8.15 0.79 22.06
N VAL A 113 8.27 -0.40 21.46
CA VAL A 113 8.53 -1.65 22.20
C VAL A 113 9.98 -2.10 22.10
N ARG A 114 10.63 -1.90 20.94
CA ARG A 114 11.97 -2.47 20.70
C ARG A 114 13.10 -1.48 20.97
N LYS A 115 12.94 -0.22 20.56
CA LYS A 115 13.97 0.81 20.69
C LYS A 115 13.80 1.70 21.92
N GLU A 116 12.59 1.82 22.46
CA GLU A 116 12.22 2.74 23.56
C GLU A 116 12.66 4.21 23.32
N GLU A 117 12.83 4.62 22.07
CA GLU A 117 13.47 5.91 21.74
C GLU A 117 12.51 7.09 21.78
N ASN A 118 11.20 6.85 21.63
CA ASN A 118 10.22 7.92 21.49
C ASN A 118 9.11 7.83 22.54
N LYS A 119 9.38 8.41 23.71
CA LYS A 119 8.42 8.49 24.83
C LYS A 119 7.10 9.17 24.46
N VAL A 120 7.12 10.09 23.48
CA VAL A 120 5.90 10.75 23.00
C VAL A 120 5.03 9.76 22.22
N LEU A 121 5.61 8.98 21.31
CA LEU A 121 4.91 7.90 20.60
C LEU A 121 4.37 6.86 21.58
N GLU A 122 5.14 6.48 22.60
CA GLU A 122 4.72 5.48 23.60
C GLU A 122 3.49 5.95 24.39
N VAL A 123 3.52 7.19 24.90
CA VAL A 123 2.41 7.77 25.68
C VAL A 123 1.16 7.93 24.80
N LEU A 124 1.30 8.50 23.60
CA LEU A 124 0.17 8.68 22.68
C LEU A 124 -0.41 7.34 22.21
N GLY A 125 0.46 6.36 21.97
CA GLY A 125 0.11 5.01 21.58
C GLY A 125 -0.75 4.30 22.62
N LYS A 126 -0.29 4.26 23.89
CA LYS A 126 -1.05 3.68 25.01
C LYS A 126 -2.43 4.33 25.15
N GLN A 127 -2.49 5.65 25.09
CA GLN A 127 -3.76 6.39 25.14
C GLN A 127 -4.73 5.98 24.01
N LYS A 128 -4.24 5.72 22.80
CA LYS A 128 -5.10 5.33 21.66
C LYS A 128 -5.52 3.88 21.69
N ILE A 129 -4.66 2.98 22.16
CA ILE A 129 -4.97 1.55 22.34
C ILE A 129 -6.07 1.38 23.39
N GLU A 130 -5.96 2.09 24.51
CA GLU A 130 -6.95 2.03 25.61
C GLU A 130 -8.33 2.55 25.20
N ASN A 131 -8.39 3.53 24.28
CA ASN A 131 -9.62 4.22 23.89
C ASN A 131 -10.41 3.57 22.73
N LYS A 132 -10.11 2.32 22.33
CA LYS A 132 -10.76 1.59 21.22
C LYS A 132 -10.83 2.41 19.92
N GLY A 133 -9.76 2.38 19.14
CA GLY A 133 -9.74 2.98 17.80
C GLY A 133 -8.40 2.85 17.09
N PHE A 134 -7.59 1.86 17.48
CA PHE A 134 -6.23 1.72 16.98
C PHE A 134 -6.25 1.12 15.56
N GLY A 135 -5.96 1.96 14.58
CA GLY A 135 -5.94 1.66 13.15
C GLY A 135 -5.36 2.85 12.39
N PHE A 136 -5.43 2.83 11.06
CA PHE A 136 -4.70 3.80 10.21
C PHE A 136 -4.85 5.27 10.64
N GLY A 137 -6.07 5.74 10.90
CA GLY A 137 -6.31 7.12 11.37
C GLY A 137 -5.63 7.45 12.71
N ALA A 138 -5.60 6.50 13.65
CA ALA A 138 -4.92 6.69 14.93
C ALA A 138 -3.39 6.70 14.76
N LEU A 139 -2.84 5.85 13.91
CA LEU A 139 -1.41 5.85 13.59
C LEU A 139 -0.99 7.19 12.98
N ILE A 140 -1.78 7.75 12.06
CA ILE A 140 -1.50 9.06 11.44
C ILE A 140 -1.46 10.17 12.51
N ASP A 141 -2.44 10.22 13.41
CA ASP A 141 -2.51 11.21 14.50
C ASP A 141 -1.29 11.08 15.44
N VAL A 142 -0.92 9.86 15.80
CA VAL A 142 0.23 9.56 16.67
C VAL A 142 1.55 10.01 16.01
N PHE A 143 1.80 9.63 14.76
CA PHE A 143 3.03 10.00 14.05
C PHE A 143 3.11 11.50 13.69
N SER A 144 1.97 12.15 13.42
CA SER A 144 1.90 13.60 13.20
C SER A 144 2.28 14.37 14.46
N LYS A 145 1.70 14.02 15.62
CA LYS A 145 2.02 14.64 16.91
C LYS A 145 3.46 14.40 17.37
N ALA A 146 4.03 13.25 17.02
CA ALA A 146 5.42 12.95 17.29
C ALA A 146 6.41 13.61 16.31
N GLY A 147 5.92 14.31 15.28
CA GLY A 147 6.76 15.03 14.31
C GLY A 147 7.59 14.11 13.41
N VAL A 148 7.17 12.85 13.21
CA VAL A 148 7.92 11.87 12.40
C VAL A 148 7.81 12.15 10.90
N PHE A 149 6.69 12.75 10.47
CA PHE A 149 6.44 13.08 9.08
C PHE A 149 6.25 14.59 8.90
N ASP A 150 6.68 15.12 7.75
CA ASP A 150 6.40 16.50 7.36
C ASP A 150 4.91 16.73 7.04
N GLU A 151 4.51 18.00 6.92
CA GLU A 151 3.12 18.39 6.63
C GLU A 151 2.58 17.80 5.32
N ASN A 152 3.43 17.61 4.31
CA ASN A 152 3.01 17.06 3.03
C ASN A 152 2.63 15.59 3.15
N TRP A 153 3.44 14.81 3.87
CA TRP A 153 3.16 13.41 4.17
C TRP A 153 1.94 13.28 5.06
N GLN A 154 1.80 14.12 6.09
CA GLN A 154 0.61 14.11 6.94
C GLN A 154 -0.67 14.35 6.13
N LYS A 155 -0.67 15.36 5.26
CA LYS A 155 -1.81 15.65 4.38
C LYS A 155 -2.12 14.50 3.43
N TYR A 156 -1.09 13.87 2.85
CA TYR A 156 -1.26 12.72 1.97
C TYR A 156 -1.88 11.52 2.71
N LEU A 157 -1.36 11.20 3.90
CA LEU A 157 -1.87 10.09 4.72
C LEU A 157 -3.32 10.30 5.15
N LEU A 158 -3.69 11.54 5.51
CA LEU A 158 -5.08 11.88 5.83
C LEU A 158 -6.00 11.65 4.63
N ASN A 159 -5.65 12.17 3.45
CA ASN A 159 -6.39 11.94 2.22
C ASN A 159 -6.53 10.44 1.91
N LEU A 160 -5.48 9.66 2.12
CA LEU A 160 -5.49 8.21 1.90
C LEU A 160 -6.37 7.47 2.91
N ASN A 161 -6.40 7.92 4.17
CA ASN A 161 -7.27 7.36 5.21
C ASN A 161 -8.76 7.56 4.90
N TYR A 162 -9.14 8.70 4.32
CA TYR A 162 -10.52 8.90 3.85
C TYR A 162 -10.91 7.88 2.78
N LEU A 163 -10.02 7.61 1.83
CA LEU A 163 -10.26 6.60 0.79
C LEU A 163 -10.32 5.19 1.36
N ARG A 164 -9.43 4.85 2.28
CA ARG A 164 -9.42 3.56 2.99
C ARG A 164 -10.78 3.26 3.62
N ASN A 165 -11.34 4.25 4.33
CA ASN A 165 -12.56 4.06 5.10
C ASN A 165 -13.84 4.26 4.26
N THR A 166 -13.71 4.61 2.97
CA THR A 166 -14.86 4.72 2.08
C THR A 166 -15.24 3.35 1.57
N VAL A 167 -16.30 2.76 2.12
CA VAL A 167 -16.80 1.43 1.72
C VAL A 167 -18.08 1.54 0.88
N HIS A 168 -18.82 2.65 0.97
CA HIS A 168 -20.09 2.85 0.28
C HIS A 168 -20.03 4.05 -0.67
N PRO A 169 -20.65 4.00 -1.87
CA PRO A 169 -20.65 5.11 -2.82
C PRO A 169 -21.17 6.43 -2.25
N ARG A 170 -22.10 6.39 -1.29
CA ARG A 170 -22.58 7.59 -0.57
C ARG A 170 -21.48 8.31 0.22
N GLY A 171 -20.44 7.60 0.65
CA GLY A 171 -19.26 8.18 1.30
C GLY A 171 -18.46 9.07 0.35
N LEU A 172 -18.56 8.87 -0.96
CA LEU A 172 -17.93 9.70 -1.99
C LEU A 172 -18.64 11.04 -2.21
N ASN A 173 -19.75 11.29 -1.52
CA ASN A 173 -20.40 12.59 -1.50
C ASN A 173 -19.81 13.51 -0.42
N SER A 174 -18.98 13.00 0.50
CA SER A 174 -18.26 13.84 1.45
C SER A 174 -17.13 14.57 0.73
N GLU A 175 -16.79 15.79 1.16
CA GLU A 175 -15.74 16.57 0.49
C GLU A 175 -14.38 15.86 0.53
N ASP A 176 -14.09 15.15 1.61
CA ASP A 176 -12.79 14.53 1.88
C ASP A 176 -12.56 13.21 1.10
N ALA A 177 -13.64 12.49 0.76
CA ALA A 177 -13.58 11.23 0.01
C ALA A 177 -14.09 11.37 -1.43
N SER A 178 -14.65 12.52 -1.80
CA SER A 178 -15.16 12.74 -3.15
C SER A 178 -14.07 12.60 -4.20
N PHE A 179 -14.41 11.87 -5.27
CA PHE A 179 -13.56 11.70 -6.47
C PHE A 179 -13.14 13.04 -7.10
N GLN A 180 -13.92 14.11 -6.88
CA GLN A 180 -13.65 15.43 -7.45
C GLN A 180 -12.71 16.27 -6.57
N LYS A 181 -12.50 15.89 -5.31
CA LYS A 181 -11.80 16.72 -4.31
C LYS A 181 -10.58 16.03 -3.71
N ASN A 182 -10.61 14.71 -3.55
CA ASN A 182 -9.46 13.97 -3.05
C ASN A 182 -8.41 13.78 -4.17
N PRO A 183 -7.21 14.37 -4.04
CA PRO A 183 -6.23 14.39 -5.13
C PRO A 183 -5.58 13.02 -5.39
N ILE A 184 -5.72 12.06 -4.48
CA ILE A 184 -5.11 10.72 -4.62
C ILE A 184 -5.92 9.85 -5.57
N VAL A 185 -7.23 10.06 -5.65
CA VAL A 185 -8.12 9.22 -6.46
C VAL A 185 -7.91 9.42 -7.96
N THR A 186 -7.56 10.65 -8.33
CA THR A 186 -7.27 11.05 -9.71
C THR A 186 -5.83 10.77 -10.12
N ASP A 187 -4.93 10.47 -9.18
CA ASP A 187 -3.56 10.06 -9.49
C ASP A 187 -3.54 8.78 -10.36
N SER A 188 -2.54 8.67 -11.21
CA SER A 188 -2.27 7.43 -11.95
C SER A 188 -1.77 6.35 -10.97
N ILE A 189 -2.01 5.08 -11.28
CA ILE A 189 -1.47 3.96 -10.47
C ILE A 189 0.06 4.06 -10.37
N GLU A 190 0.71 4.49 -11.45
CA GLU A 190 2.14 4.77 -11.45
C GLU A 190 2.55 5.81 -10.40
N ASN A 191 1.85 6.95 -10.33
CA ASN A 191 2.11 7.97 -9.32
C ASN A 191 1.87 7.44 -7.90
N LEU A 192 0.82 6.64 -7.70
CA LEU A 192 0.57 5.98 -6.42
C LEU A 192 1.74 5.05 -6.03
N CYS A 193 2.26 4.27 -6.97
CA CYS A 193 3.41 3.39 -6.75
C CYS A 193 4.68 4.19 -6.43
N ILE A 194 4.95 5.27 -7.16
CA ILE A 194 6.11 6.15 -6.91
C ILE A 194 6.04 6.75 -5.50
N ARG A 195 4.86 7.20 -5.07
CA ARG A 195 4.67 7.71 -3.71
C ARG A 195 4.87 6.62 -2.67
N LEU A 196 4.32 5.42 -2.89
CA LEU A 196 4.53 4.27 -2.01
C LEU A 196 6.02 3.92 -1.88
N ASP A 197 6.77 3.91 -2.99
CA ASP A 197 8.21 3.65 -2.97
C ASP A 197 8.97 4.69 -2.14
N LYS A 198 8.64 5.99 -2.30
CA LYS A 198 9.22 7.06 -1.48
C LYS A 198 8.90 6.88 0.01
N PHE A 199 7.68 6.48 0.33
CA PHE A 199 7.28 6.23 1.71
C PHE A 199 8.02 5.04 2.33
N ILE A 200 8.20 3.96 1.57
CA ILE A 200 8.96 2.78 1.99
C ILE A 200 10.41 3.18 2.33
N GLU A 201 11.08 3.91 1.45
CA GLU A 201 12.46 4.36 1.69
C GLU A 201 12.55 5.32 2.89
N LEU A 202 11.63 6.28 3.00
CA LEU A 202 11.56 7.20 4.15
C LEU A 202 11.42 6.43 5.47
N THR A 203 10.55 5.42 5.49
CA THR A 203 10.25 4.67 6.70
C THR A 203 11.40 3.74 7.06
N LYS A 204 12.05 3.12 6.07
CA LYS A 204 13.21 2.24 6.28
C LYS A 204 14.35 2.94 7.01
N GLU A 205 14.58 4.23 6.77
CA GLU A 205 15.57 5.02 7.50
C GLU A 205 15.26 5.14 9.00
N GLN A 206 13.98 5.06 9.41
CA GLN A 206 13.56 5.10 10.81
C GLN A 206 13.84 3.79 11.58
N TYR A 207 14.17 2.70 10.88
CA TYR A 207 14.51 1.41 11.49
C TYR A 207 16.01 1.25 11.77
N LYS A 208 16.84 2.21 11.36
CA LYS A 208 18.27 2.25 11.71
C LYS A 208 18.46 2.78 13.13
#